data_AF-A0A2G3K5K3-F1
#
_entry.id   AF-A0A2G3K5K3-F1
#
_cell.length_a   1.000
_cell.length_b   1.000
_cell.length_c   1.000
_cell.angle_alpha   90.00
_cell.angle_beta   90.00
_cell.angle_gamma   90.00
#
_symmetry.space_group_name_H-M   'P 1'
#
loop_
_entity.id
_entity.type
_entity.pdbx_description
1 polymer ?
#
loop_
_entity_poly.entity_id
_entity_poly.type
_entity_poly.pdbx_seq_one_letter_code
_entity_poly.pdbx_strand_id
1 'polypeptide(L)' 'MKQLESVFQRVNDWWRERRIERHKLAMCAAFDAGDYTEARRQQHLFSTELAARSFSQRQRMQAGRQA' A
#
# COMPACT_ATOMS: atom_id res chain seq x y z
N MET A 1 -1.17 -23.74 -13.96
CA MET A 1 -1.98 -22.52 -13.72
C MET A 1 -1.78 -21.89 -12.34
N LYS A 2 -1.85 -22.64 -11.22
CA LYS A 2 -1.69 -22.10 -9.85
C LYS A 2 -0.38 -21.33 -9.56
N GLN A 3 0.74 -21.70 -10.18
CA GLN A 3 2.02 -20.98 -9.99
C GLN A 3 2.04 -19.60 -10.69
N LEU A 4 1.37 -19.46 -11.82
CA LEU A 4 1.31 -18.18 -12.55
C LEU A 4 0.44 -17.17 -11.79
N GLU A 5 -0.72 -17.61 -11.29
CA GLU A 5 -1.57 -16.80 -10.40
C GLU A 5 -0.80 -16.31 -9.16
N SER A 6 0.08 -17.15 -8.60
CA SER A 6 0.98 -16.79 -7.50
C SER A 6 1.98 -15.69 -7.86
N VAL A 7 2.58 -15.74 -9.05
CA VAL A 7 3.56 -14.72 -9.50
C VAL A 7 2.85 -13.39 -9.80
N PHE A 8 1.73 -13.40 -10.52
CA PHE A 8 0.95 -12.18 -10.78
C PHE A 8 0.49 -11.52 -9.48
N GLN A 9 0.03 -12.31 -8.50
CA GLN A 9 -0.36 -11.80 -7.20
C GLN A 9 0.82 -11.15 -6.48
N ARG A 10 1.99 -11.81 -6.44
CA ARG A 10 3.22 -11.26 -5.81
C ARG A 10 3.67 -9.95 -6.46
N VAL A 11 3.64 -9.88 -7.79
CA VAL A 11 3.98 -8.64 -8.52
C VAL A 11 2.97 -7.55 -8.17
N ASN A 12 1.66 -7.85 -8.19
CA ASN A 12 0.62 -6.88 -7.83
C ASN A 12 0.80 -6.35 -6.40
N ASP A 13 1.09 -7.24 -5.45
CA ASP A 13 1.31 -6.89 -4.04
C ASP A 13 2.55 -5.99 -3.88
N TRP A 14 3.65 -6.29 -4.58
CA TRP A 14 4.85 -5.45 -4.59
C TRP A 14 4.58 -4.05 -5.18
N TRP A 15 3.85 -3.98 -6.29
CA TRP A 15 3.43 -2.70 -6.86
C TRP A 15 2.57 -1.89 -5.90
N ARG A 16 1.65 -2.56 -5.18
CA ARG A 16 0.80 -1.94 -4.16
C ARG A 16 1.62 -1.38 -3.00
N GLU A 17 2.61 -2.13 -2.50
CA GLU A 17 3.52 -1.66 -1.45
C GLU A 17 4.27 -0.38 -1.87
N ARG A 18 4.77 -0.34 -3.11
CA ARG A 18 5.41 0.88 -3.65
C ARG A 18 4.45 2.07 -3.77
N ARG A 19 3.19 1.84 -4.13
CA ARG A 19 2.18 2.92 -4.16
C ARG A 19 1.88 3.44 -2.75
N ILE A 20 1.73 2.54 -1.78
CA ILE A 20 1.53 2.90 -0.38
C ILE A 20 2.68 3.78 0.13
N GLU A 21 3.93 3.38 -0.13
CA GLU A 21 5.11 4.15 0.25
C GLU A 21 5.14 5.53 -0.43
N ARG A 22 4.83 5.58 -1.74
CA ARG A 22 4.75 6.85 -2.48
C ARG A 22 3.70 7.79 -1.90
N HIS A 23 2.49 7.31 -1.60
CA HIS A 23 1.44 8.14 -1.01
C HIS A 23 1.83 8.63 0.39
N LYS A 24 2.50 7.79 1.18
CA LYS A 24 3.03 8.21 2.49
C LYS A 24 4.05 9.35 2.36
N LEU A 25 5.02 9.21 1.46
CA LEU A 25 6.05 10.24 1.23
C LEU A 25 5.43 11.54 0.69
N ALA A 26 4.50 11.44 -0.28
CA ALA A 26 3.80 12.59 -0.83
C ALA A 26 2.93 13.31 0.21
N MET A 27 2.27 12.55 1.10
CA MET A 27 1.51 13.11 2.21
C MET A 27 2.41 13.91 3.17
N CYS A 28 3.56 13.36 3.57
CA CYS A 28 4.52 14.06 4.42
C CYS A 28 5.04 15.32 3.75
N ALA A 29 5.47 15.23 2.48
CA ALA A 29 5.97 16.39 1.74
C ALA A 29 4.92 17.50 1.58
N ALA A 30 3.66 17.14 1.31
CA ALA A 30 2.57 18.10 1.21
C ALA A 30 2.26 18.75 2.56
N PHE A 31 2.30 17.97 3.66
CA PHE A 31 2.11 18.48 5.00
C PHE A 31 3.23 19.47 5.40
N ASP A 32 4.49 19.12 5.13
CA ASP A 32 5.65 19.97 5.39
C ASP A 32 5.63 21.27 4.57
N ALA A 33 5.05 21.22 3.36
CA ALA A 33 4.83 22.39 2.49
C ALA A 33 3.61 23.24 2.92
N GLY A 34 2.82 22.81 3.90
CA GLY A 34 1.58 23.46 4.32
C GLY A 34 0.39 23.26 3.36
N ASP A 35 0.51 22.39 2.36
CA ASP A 35 -0.59 22.02 1.46
C ASP A 35 -1.42 20.89 2.07
N TYR A 36 -2.29 21.26 3.01
CA TYR A 36 -3.14 20.31 3.73
C TYR A 36 -4.21 19.64 2.85
N THR A 37 -4.60 20.29 1.75
CA THR A 37 -5.55 19.70 0.79
C THR A 37 -4.90 18.52 0.08
N GLU A 38 -3.68 18.72 -0.42
CA GLU A 38 -2.92 17.65 -1.05
C GLU A 38 -2.54 16.56 -0.04
N ALA A 39 -2.13 16.93 1.18
CA ALA A 39 -1.85 15.96 2.23
C ALA A 39 -3.06 15.06 2.53
N ARG A 40 -4.27 15.65 2.61
CA ARG A 40 -5.51 14.88 2.82
C ARG A 40 -5.85 13.99 1.64
N ARG A 41 -5.63 14.46 0.40
CA ARG A 41 -5.80 13.65 -0.81
C ARG A 41 -4.88 12.44 -0.78
N GLN A 42 -3.60 12.63 -0.46
CA GLN A 42 -2.63 11.54 -0.35
C GLN A 42 -2.97 10.58 0.79
N GLN A 43 -3.45 11.08 1.92
CA GLN A 43 -3.93 10.25 3.03
C GLN A 43 -5.11 9.35 2.62
N HIS A 44 -6.06 9.87 1.83
CA HIS A 44 -7.18 9.10 1.32
C HIS A 44 -6.71 7.99 0.38
N LEU A 45 -5.84 8.30 -0.58
CA LEU A 45 -5.26 7.32 -1.51
C LEU A 45 -4.47 6.24 -0.77
N PHE A 46 -3.65 6.62 0.21
CA PHE A 46 -2.93 5.71 1.09
C PHE A 46 -3.88 4.72 1.79
N SER A 47 -4.97 5.24 2.39
CA SER A 47 -5.96 4.43 3.12
C SER A 47 -6.70 3.47 2.18
N THR A 48 -7.05 3.92 0.98
CA THR A 48 -7.67 3.08 -0.05
C THR A 48 -6.75 1.94 -0.49
N GLU A 49 -5.47 2.20 -0.68
CA GLU A 49 -4.50 1.15 -1.03
C GLU A 49 -4.28 0.14 0.10
N LEU A 50 -4.33 0.59 1.36
CA LEU A 50 -4.30 -0.29 2.54
C LEU A 50 -5.55 -1.18 2.64
N ALA A 51 -6.73 -0.61 2.37
CA ALA A 51 -8.00 -1.35 2.45
C ALA A 51 -8.11 -2.39 1.33
N ALA A 52 -7.61 -2.06 0.13
CA ALA A 52 -7.60 -2.94 -1.03
C ALA A 52 -6.50 -4.04 -0.98
N ARG A 53 -5.86 -4.26 0.19
CA ARG A 53 -5.00 -5.42 0.43
C ARG A 53 -5.81 -6.72 0.25
N SER A 54 -5.28 -7.60 -0.59
CA SER A 54 -5.86 -8.93 -0.82
C SER A 54 -5.85 -9.76 0.47
N PHE A 55 -6.77 -10.72 0.60
CA PHE A 55 -6.86 -11.61 1.75
C PHE A 55 -5.54 -12.35 2.01
N SER A 56 -4.91 -12.85 0.95
CA SER A 56 -3.61 -13.52 0.99
C SER A 56 -2.46 -12.60 1.43
N GLN A 57 -2.49 -11.31 1.07
CA GLN A 57 -1.53 -10.33 1.55
C GLN A 57 -1.71 -10.02 3.05
N ARG A 58 -2.96 -9.93 3.52
CA ARG A 58 -3.24 -9.77 4.96
C ARG A 58 -2.76 -10.97 5.77
N GLN A 59 -2.99 -12.20 5.29
CA GLN A 59 -2.52 -13.42 5.95
C GLN A 59 -0.99 -13.48 6.06
N ARG A 60 -0.24 -13.13 4.99
CA ARG A 60 1.23 -13.09 5.05
C ARG A 60 1.76 -12.03 6.02
N MET A 61 1.13 -10.86 6.08
CA MET A 61 1.52 -9.82 7.04
C MET A 61 1.25 -10.21 8.49
N GLN A 62 0.20 -11.00 8.77
CA GLN A 62 -0.05 -11.56 10.10
C GLN A 62 0.96 -12.65 10.45
N ALA A 63 1.26 -13.55 9.51
CA ALA A 63 2.26 -14.61 9.70
C ALA A 63 3.67 -14.04 9.97
N GLY A 64 4.05 -12.97 9.26
CA GLY A 64 5.34 -12.29 9.48
C GLY A 64 5.43 -11.43 10.76
N ARG A 65 4.34 -11.24 11.52
CA ARG A 65 4.35 -10.56 12.84
C ARG A 65 4.46 -11.53 14.02
N GLN A 66 4.28 -12.83 13.78
CA GLN A 66 4.34 -13.87 14.81
C GLN A 66 5.68 -14.63 14.84
N ALA A 67 6.61 -14.26 13.95
CA ALA A 67 8.00 -14.72 13.92
C ALA A 67 8.91 -13.61 14.47
#